data_AF-A0A3E2YJ16-F1
#
_entry.id   AF-A0A3E2YJ16-F1
#
_cell.length_a   1.000
_cell.length_b   1.000
_cell.length_c   1.000
_cell.angle_alpha   90.00
_cell.angle_beta   90.00
_cell.angle_gamma   90.00
#
_symmetry.space_group_name_H-M   'P 1'
#
loop_
_entity.id
_entity.type
_entity.pdbx_description
1 polymer ?
#
loop_
_entity_poly.entity_id
_entity_poly.type
_entity_poly.pdbx_seq_one_letter_code
_entity_poly.pdbx_strand_id
1 'polypeptide(L)'
;MFRQTSRGVRRIGAVSLAAATALLVTAVAGAPAIGAPDASEIADNCESLREAGDNFAELCLSAAESDAQAAAEYTAPGVDEIASSPNLQQIANLPKSGAFAREASYSTDMAFQGNYAFVGNYDGFTIYDVSKPSAPQITSQVVCPGSQNDISVYGNLLFLSVDSSRNNDSCNSTSQSASIKSSWEGIRIFDVTDKASPAYVKAIETDCGSHTHTLVPGKNDGNLYVYVQSYSPSASALDCQPPHDKLSIIKVPLDNPTGAAVVATPNLFPGADGANSTSGCHDVTVYPELDLAAGACMGDGILMDIADRESPVVLSRVRDTNFAFWHSATFNNAGTKVVFTDELGGGSSATCNPTIGPKRGADAIFDIAGSGANRSLVFKSYFKIPRQNTSTENCVAHNGSLIPAMGRDIMVQAWYQGGISVWDFTDSANPQEIAYWERGPLSATRLILGGSWSTYYHNGYIYSSDIQKGLDVLKLTDPRTDNARAVAFGELNVQSQPSYPACTEVITDRRNGGLTVTSGVACLDGATVNGGVKVAPGAGLIAFNASINGGVKADGASVVSIVESRVNGSVTALGAKASVRDSKINGSVQIDG
;
A
#
# COMPACT_ATOMS: atom_id res chain seq x y z
N MET A 1 -52.33 55.06 -26.82
CA MET A 1 -53.62 55.05 -27.55
C MET A 1 -54.41 53.86 -27.03
N PHE A 2 -55.60 54.12 -26.46
CA PHE A 2 -56.79 53.28 -26.22
C PHE A 2 -56.73 51.80 -26.65
N ARG A 3 -57.33 50.79 -26.01
CA ARG A 3 -58.25 50.55 -24.86
C ARG A 3 -58.33 48.99 -24.80
N GLN A 4 -58.41 48.32 -23.64
CA GLN A 4 -59.66 47.75 -23.06
C GLN A 4 -60.55 46.99 -24.07
N THR A 5 -61.13 45.81 -23.86
CA THR A 5 -61.64 45.11 -22.65
C THR A 5 -62.39 43.85 -23.16
N SER A 6 -62.28 42.70 -22.50
CA SER A 6 -63.30 42.07 -21.62
C SER A 6 -64.23 41.02 -22.25
N ARG A 7 -64.45 39.94 -21.47
CA ARG A 7 -65.72 39.24 -21.14
C ARG A 7 -66.56 38.74 -22.35
N GLY A 8 -66.96 37.48 -22.47
CA GLY A 8 -67.35 36.47 -21.50
C GLY A 8 -68.74 35.91 -21.87
N VAL A 9 -69.07 34.73 -21.34
CA VAL A 9 -70.43 34.16 -21.12
C VAL A 9 -70.98 33.15 -22.16
N ARG A 10 -71.03 31.86 -21.71
CA ARG A 10 -72.15 30.86 -21.63
C ARG A 10 -73.16 30.78 -22.81
N ARG A 11 -73.80 29.67 -23.19
CA ARG A 11 -73.93 28.24 -22.76
C ARG A 11 -74.89 27.56 -23.77
N ILE A 12 -74.92 26.21 -23.72
CA ILE A 12 -76.01 25.27 -24.10
C ILE A 12 -76.03 24.72 -25.54
N GLY A 13 -76.00 23.38 -25.62
CA GLY A 13 -76.38 22.59 -26.79
C GLY A 13 -75.88 21.16 -26.70
N ALA A 14 -76.54 20.33 -25.90
CA ALA A 14 -76.20 18.92 -25.66
C ALA A 14 -76.53 18.01 -26.85
N VAL A 15 -75.67 17.04 -27.17
CA VAL A 15 -76.07 15.66 -27.53
C VAL A 15 -75.01 14.69 -27.04
N SER A 16 -75.49 13.69 -26.32
CA SER A 16 -74.79 12.60 -25.64
C SER A 16 -74.24 11.56 -26.61
N LEU A 17 -73.05 11.03 -26.34
CA LEU A 17 -72.75 9.61 -26.60
C LEU A 17 -71.78 9.12 -25.53
N ALA A 18 -72.22 8.09 -24.79
CA ALA A 18 -71.50 7.49 -23.69
C ALA A 18 -70.37 6.59 -24.20
N ALA A 19 -69.17 6.74 -23.62
CA ALA A 19 -68.17 5.70 -23.59
C ALA A 19 -67.39 5.84 -22.28
N ALA A 20 -67.36 4.75 -21.50
CA ALA A 20 -66.72 4.67 -20.21
C ALA A 20 -65.19 4.74 -20.34
N THR A 21 -64.56 5.61 -19.54
CA THR A 21 -63.11 5.57 -19.28
C THR A 21 -62.90 5.63 -17.78
N ALA A 22 -62.41 4.52 -17.23
CA ALA A 22 -61.93 4.39 -15.87
C ALA A 22 -60.68 5.26 -15.66
N LEU A 23 -60.62 5.94 -14.52
CA LEU A 23 -59.42 6.62 -14.04
C LEU A 23 -58.31 5.59 -13.77
N LEU A 24 -57.17 5.69 -14.47
CA LEU A 24 -55.91 5.12 -14.01
C LEU A 24 -55.19 6.16 -13.15
N VAL A 25 -55.01 5.83 -11.88
CA VAL A 25 -53.99 6.41 -11.00
C VAL A 25 -52.65 5.85 -11.48
N THR A 26 -51.79 6.67 -12.09
CA THR A 26 -50.42 6.28 -12.40
C THR A 26 -49.60 6.29 -11.12
N ALA A 27 -49.35 5.09 -10.59
CA ALA A 27 -48.30 4.85 -9.62
C ALA A 27 -46.95 5.21 -10.26
N VAL A 28 -46.18 6.06 -9.59
CA VAL A 28 -44.76 6.28 -9.90
C VAL A 28 -44.06 4.98 -9.55
N ALA A 29 -43.62 4.22 -10.57
CA ALA A 29 -42.78 3.06 -10.37
C ALA A 29 -41.46 3.54 -9.76
N GLY A 30 -41.16 3.09 -8.53
CA GLY A 30 -39.83 3.19 -7.97
C GLY A 30 -38.82 2.48 -8.87
N ALA A 31 -37.59 2.99 -8.92
CA ALA A 31 -36.48 2.29 -9.52
C ALA A 31 -36.42 0.85 -8.96
N PRO A 32 -36.08 -0.17 -9.79
CA PRO A 32 -35.92 -1.52 -9.27
C PRO A 32 -34.83 -1.49 -8.19
N ALA A 33 -35.08 -2.16 -7.07
CA ALA A 33 -34.02 -2.49 -6.14
C ALA A 33 -32.94 -3.24 -6.93
N ILE A 34 -31.72 -2.71 -6.92
CA ILE A 34 -30.55 -3.38 -7.49
C ILE A 34 -30.36 -4.65 -6.66
N GLY A 35 -30.66 -5.79 -7.27
CA GLY A 35 -30.47 -7.10 -6.65
C GLY A 35 -28.98 -7.40 -6.48
N ALA A 36 -28.67 -8.32 -5.57
CA ALA A 36 -27.35 -8.92 -5.47
C ALA A 36 -26.85 -9.39 -6.86
N PRO A 37 -25.54 -9.34 -7.13
CA PRO A 37 -24.96 -9.75 -8.40
C PRO A 37 -25.23 -11.23 -8.53
N ASP A 38 -25.60 -11.66 -9.73
CA ASP A 38 -25.82 -13.06 -10.01
C ASP A 38 -24.49 -13.83 -9.85
N ALA A 39 -24.57 -15.10 -9.49
CA ALA A 39 -23.42 -15.99 -9.30
C ALA A 39 -22.49 -16.05 -10.53
N SER A 40 -23.03 -15.69 -11.70
CA SER A 40 -22.32 -15.58 -12.97
C SER A 40 -21.31 -14.43 -13.02
N GLU A 41 -21.56 -13.28 -12.38
CA GLU A 41 -20.68 -12.10 -12.49
C GLU A 41 -19.44 -12.16 -11.59
N ILE A 42 -19.51 -12.90 -10.47
CA ILE A 42 -18.33 -13.25 -9.65
C ILE A 42 -17.46 -14.25 -10.43
N ALA A 43 -18.07 -15.21 -11.11
CA ALA A 43 -17.35 -16.20 -11.91
C ALA A 43 -16.58 -15.57 -13.09
N ASP A 44 -17.14 -14.56 -13.75
CA ASP A 44 -16.51 -13.85 -14.88
C ASP A 44 -15.21 -13.10 -14.49
N ASN A 45 -15.13 -12.53 -13.28
CA ASN A 45 -13.91 -11.86 -12.81
C ASN A 45 -12.81 -12.86 -12.40
N CYS A 46 -13.19 -14.02 -11.87
CA CYS A 46 -12.24 -15.09 -11.61
C CYS A 46 -11.74 -15.70 -12.91
N GLU A 47 -12.59 -15.79 -13.94
CA GLU A 47 -12.17 -16.21 -15.28
C GLU A 47 -11.21 -15.18 -15.91
N SER A 48 -11.46 -13.88 -15.76
CA SER A 48 -10.53 -12.85 -16.26
C SER A 48 -9.17 -12.86 -15.56
N LEU A 49 -9.13 -13.15 -14.25
CA LEU A 49 -7.88 -13.40 -13.51
C LEU A 49 -7.16 -14.65 -14.03
N ARG A 50 -7.87 -15.75 -14.30
CA ARG A 50 -7.28 -16.96 -14.93
C ARG A 50 -6.73 -16.68 -16.32
N GLU A 51 -7.46 -15.92 -17.13
CA GLU A 51 -7.01 -15.50 -18.46
C GLU A 51 -5.78 -14.59 -18.39
N ALA A 52 -5.67 -13.77 -17.33
CA ALA A 52 -4.48 -12.99 -17.01
C ALA A 52 -3.32 -13.83 -16.43
N GLY A 53 -3.54 -15.14 -16.21
CA GLY A 53 -2.55 -16.06 -15.68
C GLY A 53 -2.33 -15.95 -14.17
N ASP A 54 -3.32 -15.42 -13.45
CA ASP A 54 -3.24 -15.13 -12.02
C ASP A 54 -3.83 -16.26 -11.16
N ASN A 55 -3.12 -16.62 -10.10
CA ASN A 55 -3.49 -17.66 -9.13
C ASN A 55 -4.59 -17.20 -8.13
N PHE A 56 -4.92 -15.91 -8.06
CA PHE A 56 -6.00 -15.37 -7.21
C PHE A 56 -7.39 -15.93 -7.53
N ALA A 57 -7.60 -16.37 -8.78
CA ALA A 57 -8.88 -16.91 -9.22
C ALA A 57 -9.33 -18.21 -8.51
N GLU A 58 -8.44 -18.87 -7.76
CA GLU A 58 -8.76 -20.05 -6.97
C GLU A 58 -9.41 -19.72 -5.61
N LEU A 59 -9.39 -18.44 -5.20
CA LEU A 59 -9.77 -17.98 -3.85
C LEU A 59 -11.00 -17.08 -3.84
N CYS A 60 -11.63 -16.90 -5.01
CA CYS A 60 -12.89 -16.20 -5.13
C CYS A 60 -13.98 -16.84 -4.26
N LEU A 61 -14.76 -16.00 -3.57
CA LEU A 61 -15.89 -16.48 -2.78
C LEU A 61 -17.00 -17.06 -3.68
N SER A 62 -17.72 -18.06 -3.17
CA SER A 62 -18.88 -18.60 -3.86
C SER A 62 -20.07 -17.64 -3.76
N ALA A 63 -20.96 -17.63 -4.76
CA ALA A 63 -22.12 -16.73 -4.80
C ALA A 63 -23.08 -16.85 -3.60
N ALA A 64 -23.07 -17.99 -2.91
CA ALA A 64 -23.88 -18.21 -1.71
C ALA A 64 -23.32 -17.51 -0.46
N GLU A 65 -22.04 -17.13 -0.47
CA GLU A 65 -21.36 -16.42 0.63
C GLU A 65 -21.38 -14.89 0.44
N SER A 66 -21.78 -14.41 -0.74
CA SER A 66 -21.87 -12.99 -1.11
C SER A 66 -23.26 -12.38 -0.94
N ASP A 67 -24.23 -13.10 -0.37
CA ASP A 67 -25.60 -12.59 -0.15
C ASP A 67 -25.59 -11.39 0.81
N ALA A 68 -25.66 -10.20 0.24
CA ALA A 68 -25.76 -8.93 0.96
C ALA A 68 -27.22 -8.66 1.35
N GLN A 69 -27.52 -8.63 2.64
CA GLN A 69 -28.76 -8.02 3.14
C GLN A 69 -28.55 -6.53 3.40
N ALA A 70 -29.47 -5.72 2.87
CA ALA A 70 -29.48 -4.27 3.06
C ALA A 70 -29.70 -3.89 4.54
N ALA A 71 -28.78 -3.13 5.11
CA ALA A 71 -28.96 -2.39 6.36
C ALA A 71 -28.71 -0.88 6.09
N ALA A 72 -29.31 -0.03 6.93
CA ALA A 72 -29.65 1.38 6.65
C ALA A 72 -28.50 2.35 6.25
N GLU A 73 -28.85 3.25 5.31
CA GLU A 73 -28.25 4.54 4.89
C GLU A 73 -26.70 4.66 4.84
N TYR A 74 -26.00 3.72 4.19
CA TYR A 74 -24.81 4.12 3.43
C TYR A 74 -25.25 4.45 1.99
N THR A 75 -25.13 5.71 1.59
CA THR A 75 -25.29 6.07 0.17
C THR A 75 -23.93 5.87 -0.48
N ALA A 76 -23.76 4.70 -1.11
CA ALA A 76 -22.57 4.44 -1.91
C ALA A 76 -22.42 5.52 -2.99
N PRO A 77 -21.19 5.99 -3.26
CA PRO A 77 -20.96 6.92 -4.34
C PRO A 77 -21.45 6.32 -5.67
N GLY A 78 -21.92 7.17 -6.59
CA GLY A 78 -22.23 6.77 -7.96
C GLY A 78 -21.00 6.26 -8.71
N VAL A 79 -21.21 5.75 -9.92
CA VAL A 79 -20.11 5.26 -10.79
C VAL A 79 -19.06 6.36 -10.96
N ASP A 80 -17.81 6.02 -10.63
CA ASP A 80 -16.66 6.93 -10.62
C ASP A 80 -16.79 8.18 -9.71
N GLU A 81 -17.84 8.29 -8.89
CA GLU A 81 -18.03 9.40 -7.98
C GLU A 81 -17.02 9.33 -6.84
N ILE A 82 -16.30 10.43 -6.59
CA ILE A 82 -15.33 10.51 -5.51
C ILE A 82 -16.04 10.95 -4.22
N ALA A 83 -15.89 10.16 -3.16
CA ALA A 83 -16.24 10.53 -1.80
C ALA A 83 -14.97 10.58 -0.94
N SER A 84 -14.87 11.57 -0.05
CA SER A 84 -13.69 11.72 0.78
C SER A 84 -13.98 12.50 2.05
N SER A 85 -13.17 12.24 3.07
CA SER A 85 -13.06 13.10 4.25
C SER A 85 -12.50 14.49 3.88
N PRO A 86 -12.88 15.58 4.59
CA PRO A 86 -12.45 16.94 4.24
C PRO A 86 -10.94 17.19 4.23
N ASN A 87 -10.18 16.33 4.91
CA ASN A 87 -8.73 16.42 5.09
C ASN A 87 -7.92 15.60 4.07
N LEU A 88 -8.54 14.77 3.22
CA LEU A 88 -7.84 13.98 2.20
C LEU A 88 -8.36 14.31 0.80
N GLN A 89 -7.53 14.95 -0.02
CA GLN A 89 -7.90 15.45 -1.34
C GLN A 89 -7.06 14.80 -2.43
N GLN A 90 -7.70 14.26 -3.47
CA GLN A 90 -7.00 13.92 -4.72
C GLN A 90 -6.58 15.19 -5.45
N ILE A 91 -5.29 15.30 -5.75
CA ILE A 91 -4.69 16.48 -6.41
C ILE A 91 -4.23 16.18 -7.85
N ALA A 92 -4.04 14.91 -8.19
CA ALA A 92 -3.77 14.45 -9.55
C ALA A 92 -4.24 13.00 -9.72
N ASN A 93 -4.60 12.65 -10.96
CA ASN A 93 -4.80 11.29 -11.43
C ASN A 93 -4.14 11.18 -12.81
N LEU A 94 -3.32 10.16 -13.00
CA LEU A 94 -2.72 9.79 -14.28
C LEU A 94 -3.24 8.42 -14.70
N PRO A 95 -4.21 8.35 -15.64
CA PRO A 95 -4.73 7.10 -16.13
C PRO A 95 -3.65 6.19 -16.74
N LYS A 96 -3.89 4.87 -16.66
CA LYS A 96 -3.15 3.91 -17.48
C LYS A 96 -3.22 4.33 -18.95
N SER A 97 -2.14 4.16 -19.68
CA SER A 97 -2.03 4.55 -21.08
C SER A 97 -1.11 3.61 -21.85
N GLY A 98 -1.07 3.75 -23.19
CA GLY A 98 -0.20 2.96 -24.04
C GLY A 98 -0.50 1.46 -23.96
N ALA A 99 0.53 0.65 -23.76
CA ALA A 99 0.41 -0.81 -23.70
C ALA A 99 -0.40 -1.29 -22.48
N PHE A 100 -0.53 -0.45 -21.45
CA PHE A 100 -1.19 -0.81 -20.18
C PHE A 100 -2.64 -0.31 -20.09
N ALA A 101 -3.19 0.24 -21.17
CA ALA A 101 -4.55 0.78 -21.18
C ALA A 101 -5.66 -0.29 -21.13
N ARG A 102 -5.31 -1.58 -21.31
CA ARG A 102 -6.26 -2.69 -21.29
C ARG A 102 -6.84 -2.84 -19.88
N GLU A 103 -8.08 -3.33 -19.78
CA GLU A 103 -8.70 -3.70 -18.50
C GLU A 103 -7.87 -4.77 -17.78
N ALA A 104 -7.43 -5.81 -18.51
CA ALA A 104 -6.60 -6.90 -17.99
C ALA A 104 -5.11 -6.54 -17.79
N SER A 105 -4.72 -5.28 -17.98
CA SER A 105 -3.39 -4.75 -17.62
C SER A 105 -3.47 -4.14 -16.23
N TYR A 106 -3.64 -4.96 -15.20
CA TYR A 106 -3.81 -4.47 -13.83
C TYR A 106 -2.54 -3.76 -13.34
N SER A 107 -2.68 -2.55 -12.80
CA SER A 107 -1.59 -1.90 -12.05
C SER A 107 -1.39 -2.63 -10.73
N THR A 108 -0.14 -2.71 -10.29
CA THR A 108 0.24 -3.46 -9.09
C THR A 108 1.10 -2.61 -8.16
N ASP A 109 1.99 -3.22 -7.38
CA ASP A 109 2.68 -2.50 -6.33
C ASP A 109 3.65 -1.42 -6.85
N MET A 110 4.13 -0.57 -5.94
CA MET A 110 4.97 0.57 -6.27
C MET A 110 6.14 0.78 -5.31
N ALA A 111 7.20 1.40 -5.81
CA ALA A 111 8.35 1.84 -5.03
C ALA A 111 8.75 3.28 -5.39
N PHE A 112 9.60 3.91 -4.57
CA PHE A 112 10.03 5.29 -4.78
C PHE A 112 11.55 5.44 -4.73
N GLN A 113 12.06 6.37 -5.54
CA GLN A 113 13.43 6.87 -5.44
C GLN A 113 13.47 8.36 -5.76
N GLY A 114 13.77 9.17 -4.76
CA GLY A 114 13.78 10.63 -4.84
C GLY A 114 12.44 11.16 -5.33
N ASN A 115 12.45 11.74 -6.52
CA ASN A 115 11.27 12.31 -7.18
C ASN A 115 10.61 11.34 -8.17
N TYR A 116 10.89 10.05 -8.10
CA TYR A 116 10.32 9.06 -9.01
C TYR A 116 9.48 8.04 -8.25
N ALA A 117 8.35 7.67 -8.86
CA ALA A 117 7.54 6.52 -8.47
C ALA A 117 7.65 5.45 -9.56
N PHE A 118 7.91 4.22 -9.17
CA PHE A 118 8.02 3.05 -10.03
C PHE A 118 6.79 2.20 -9.75
N VAL A 119 5.94 1.98 -10.75
CA VAL A 119 4.65 1.31 -10.57
C VAL A 119 4.58 0.09 -11.47
N GLY A 120 4.36 -1.07 -10.87
CA GLY A 120 4.17 -2.34 -11.55
C GLY A 120 2.86 -2.39 -12.33
N ASN A 121 2.82 -3.27 -13.32
CA ASN A 121 1.63 -3.60 -14.09
C ASN A 121 1.76 -5.01 -14.65
N TYR A 122 0.70 -5.78 -14.80
CA TYR A 122 0.80 -7.17 -15.31
C TYR A 122 1.55 -7.29 -16.66
N ASP A 123 1.56 -6.22 -17.46
CA ASP A 123 2.26 -6.14 -18.75
C ASP A 123 3.65 -5.47 -18.69
N GLY A 124 4.11 -4.98 -17.53
CA GLY A 124 5.46 -4.44 -17.32
C GLY A 124 5.55 -3.45 -16.15
N PHE A 125 6.13 -2.28 -16.35
CA PHE A 125 6.14 -1.21 -15.34
C PHE A 125 6.22 0.19 -15.95
N THR A 126 5.81 1.20 -15.18
CA THR A 126 5.91 2.61 -15.54
C THR A 126 6.76 3.36 -14.51
N ILE A 127 7.65 4.23 -14.99
CA ILE A 127 8.40 5.17 -14.14
C ILE A 127 7.76 6.55 -14.30
N TYR A 128 7.28 7.11 -13.20
CA TYR A 128 6.71 8.44 -13.13
C TYR A 128 7.69 9.42 -12.49
N ASP A 129 7.85 10.60 -13.08
CA ASP A 129 8.40 11.77 -12.40
C ASP A 129 7.28 12.42 -11.58
N VAL A 130 7.47 12.42 -10.26
CA VAL A 130 6.57 13.00 -9.25
C VAL A 130 7.19 14.22 -8.56
N SER A 131 8.21 14.84 -9.15
CA SER A 131 8.82 16.10 -8.66
C SER A 131 7.80 17.23 -8.51
N LYS A 132 6.73 17.19 -9.31
CA LYS A 132 5.53 18.02 -9.14
C LYS A 132 4.31 17.10 -8.88
N PRO A 133 3.97 16.82 -7.61
CA PRO A 133 2.91 15.88 -7.27
C PRO A 133 1.51 16.25 -7.81
N SER A 134 1.26 17.52 -8.10
CA SER A 134 0.01 17.99 -8.72
C SER A 134 -0.04 17.83 -10.25
N ALA A 135 1.06 17.42 -10.88
CA ALA A 135 1.14 17.16 -12.32
C ALA A 135 2.28 16.17 -12.60
N PRO A 136 2.18 14.91 -12.11
CA PRO A 136 3.21 13.92 -12.38
C PRO A 136 3.25 13.59 -13.88
N GLN A 137 4.36 13.01 -14.34
CA GLN A 137 4.61 12.74 -15.75
C GLN A 137 5.19 11.35 -15.95
N ILE A 138 4.83 10.67 -17.04
CA ILE A 138 5.46 9.40 -17.40
C ILE A 138 6.86 9.71 -17.94
N THR A 139 7.88 9.13 -17.30
CA THR A 139 9.28 9.17 -17.75
C THR A 139 9.54 8.06 -18.76
N SER A 140 9.10 6.84 -18.45
CA SER A 140 9.19 5.69 -19.35
C SER A 140 8.10 4.67 -19.05
N GLN A 141 7.69 3.91 -20.05
CA GLN A 141 6.84 2.73 -19.91
C GLN A 141 7.56 1.54 -20.55
N VAL A 142 7.84 0.50 -19.74
CA VAL A 142 8.59 -0.68 -20.19
C VAL A 142 7.64 -1.86 -20.26
N VAL A 143 7.40 -2.37 -21.46
CA VAL A 143 6.57 -3.56 -21.69
C VAL A 143 7.41 -4.80 -21.43
N CYS A 144 7.07 -5.53 -20.37
CA CYS A 144 7.73 -6.77 -19.99
C CYS A 144 6.71 -7.68 -19.28
N PRO A 145 5.85 -8.38 -20.03
CA PRO A 145 4.74 -9.11 -19.44
C PRO A 145 5.22 -10.25 -18.54
N GLY A 146 4.53 -10.40 -17.41
CA GLY A 146 4.88 -11.37 -16.39
C GLY A 146 3.77 -11.68 -15.39
N SER A 147 2.67 -10.90 -15.37
CA SER A 147 1.65 -10.88 -14.31
C SER A 147 2.26 -10.60 -12.92
N GLN A 148 1.46 -10.08 -11.99
CA GLN A 148 1.93 -9.34 -10.81
C GLN A 148 2.89 -8.21 -11.14
N ASN A 149 4.14 -8.50 -11.55
CA ASN A 149 5.14 -7.49 -11.86
C ASN A 149 5.28 -6.48 -10.70
N ASP A 150 5.09 -6.96 -9.48
CA ASP A 150 5.41 -6.22 -8.26
C ASP A 150 6.88 -5.83 -8.31
N ILE A 151 7.16 -4.65 -7.77
CA ILE A 151 8.36 -3.89 -8.10
C ILE A 151 9.05 -3.40 -6.85
N SER A 152 10.38 -3.48 -6.86
CA SER A 152 11.22 -2.81 -5.87
C SER A 152 12.44 -2.18 -6.55
N VAL A 153 13.02 -1.16 -5.91
CA VAL A 153 14.22 -0.46 -6.39
C VAL A 153 15.29 -0.40 -5.30
N TYR A 154 16.56 -0.56 -5.69
CA TYR A 154 17.69 -0.38 -4.79
C TYR A 154 18.88 0.22 -5.54
N GLY A 155 19.21 1.48 -5.23
CA GLY A 155 20.21 2.23 -6.00
C GLY A 155 19.83 2.28 -7.48
N ASN A 156 20.69 1.80 -8.37
CA ASN A 156 20.39 1.83 -9.80
C ASN A 156 19.67 0.58 -10.30
N LEU A 157 19.26 -0.34 -9.42
CA LEU A 157 18.61 -1.59 -9.82
C LEU A 157 17.11 -1.55 -9.53
N LEU A 158 16.35 -2.16 -10.43
CA LEU A 158 14.93 -2.44 -10.29
C LEU A 158 14.71 -3.94 -10.40
N PHE A 159 13.85 -4.47 -9.54
CA PHE A 159 13.49 -5.88 -9.46
C PHE A 159 12.01 -6.02 -9.80
N LEU A 160 11.69 -6.98 -10.66
CA LEU A 160 10.34 -7.19 -11.17
C LEU A 160 9.97 -8.67 -11.01
N SER A 161 8.89 -8.92 -10.26
CA SER A 161 8.29 -10.25 -10.10
C SER A 161 7.72 -10.79 -11.41
N VAL A 162 7.72 -12.11 -11.59
CA VAL A 162 7.05 -12.80 -12.69
C VAL A 162 6.31 -13.99 -12.11
N ASP A 163 4.99 -13.88 -12.06
CA ASP A 163 4.07 -14.89 -11.50
C ASP A 163 3.21 -15.56 -12.57
N SER A 164 3.71 -15.61 -13.80
CA SER A 164 3.05 -16.34 -14.88
C SER A 164 4.06 -17.04 -15.78
N SER A 165 3.78 -18.30 -16.08
CA SER A 165 4.70 -19.17 -16.80
C SER A 165 4.96 -18.69 -18.22
N ARG A 166 6.24 -18.47 -18.55
CA ARG A 166 6.70 -17.89 -19.82
C ARG A 166 7.48 -18.90 -20.65
N ASN A 167 7.49 -18.74 -21.97
CA ASN A 167 8.31 -19.57 -22.86
C ASN A 167 9.82 -19.26 -22.82
N ASN A 168 10.23 -18.14 -22.23
CA ASN A 168 11.62 -17.73 -21.98
C ASN A 168 11.65 -16.52 -21.03
N ASP A 169 12.86 -16.06 -20.69
CA ASP A 169 13.12 -15.01 -19.72
C ASP A 169 13.01 -13.57 -20.25
N SER A 170 12.87 -13.38 -21.56
CA SER A 170 12.85 -12.06 -22.19
C SER A 170 11.51 -11.32 -22.03
N CYS A 171 11.53 -10.00 -22.20
CA CYS A 171 10.30 -9.18 -22.23
C CYS A 171 9.43 -9.41 -23.49
N ASN A 172 9.92 -10.15 -24.50
CA ASN A 172 9.13 -10.57 -25.65
C ASN A 172 8.56 -11.98 -25.48
N SER A 173 8.72 -12.58 -24.29
CA SER A 173 8.16 -13.89 -23.98
C SER A 173 6.64 -13.91 -24.15
N THR A 174 6.09 -15.09 -24.35
CA THR A 174 4.64 -15.36 -24.36
C THR A 174 4.31 -16.36 -23.25
N SER A 175 3.04 -16.41 -22.84
CA SER A 175 2.57 -17.43 -21.91
C SER A 175 2.88 -18.84 -22.44
N GLN A 176 3.32 -19.72 -21.54
CA GLN A 176 3.56 -21.14 -21.76
C GLN A 176 3.01 -21.89 -20.55
N SER A 177 2.61 -23.17 -20.69
CA SER A 177 2.13 -23.92 -19.53
C SER A 177 3.28 -24.27 -18.58
N ALA A 178 3.06 -24.14 -17.27
CA ALA A 178 3.99 -24.61 -16.23
C ALA A 178 4.21 -26.15 -16.24
N SER A 179 3.44 -26.90 -17.04
CA SER A 179 3.67 -28.33 -17.29
C SER A 179 4.74 -28.62 -18.35
N ILE A 180 5.33 -27.58 -18.95
CA ILE A 180 6.40 -27.67 -19.95
C ILE A 180 7.73 -27.34 -19.27
N LYS A 181 8.73 -28.23 -19.39
CA LYS A 181 9.98 -28.12 -18.62
C LYS A 181 10.86 -26.92 -19.01
N SER A 182 10.64 -26.35 -20.19
CA SER A 182 11.36 -25.17 -20.67
C SER A 182 10.68 -23.86 -20.28
N SER A 183 9.54 -23.93 -19.59
CA SER A 183 8.88 -22.73 -19.09
C SER A 183 9.72 -22.04 -18.04
N TRP A 184 9.55 -20.73 -17.91
CA TRP A 184 10.37 -19.88 -17.07
C TRP A 184 9.49 -18.90 -16.28
N GLU A 185 9.82 -18.73 -15.00
CA GLU A 185 9.27 -17.73 -14.08
C GLU A 185 10.36 -17.31 -13.07
N GLY A 186 10.19 -16.17 -12.39
CA GLY A 186 11.10 -15.75 -11.33
C GLY A 186 11.24 -14.23 -11.23
N ILE A 187 12.48 -13.74 -11.12
CA ILE A 187 12.78 -12.31 -10.98
C ILE A 187 13.50 -11.78 -12.23
N ARG A 188 13.10 -10.60 -12.71
CA ARG A 188 13.87 -9.82 -13.69
C ARG A 188 14.52 -8.61 -13.01
N ILE A 189 15.76 -8.32 -13.41
CA ILE A 189 16.54 -7.18 -12.94
C ILE A 189 16.76 -6.20 -14.09
N PHE A 190 16.54 -4.92 -13.81
CA PHE A 190 16.81 -3.81 -14.73
C PHE A 190 17.78 -2.81 -14.10
N ASP A 191 18.61 -2.19 -14.91
CA ASP A 191 19.36 -0.98 -14.58
C ASP A 191 18.48 0.24 -14.90
N VAL A 192 18.22 1.06 -13.90
CA VAL A 192 17.42 2.29 -13.94
C VAL A 192 18.24 3.54 -13.64
N THR A 193 19.55 3.51 -13.93
CA THR A 193 20.42 4.69 -13.90
C THR A 193 19.85 5.79 -14.80
N ASP A 194 19.51 5.44 -16.04
CA ASP A 194 18.70 6.27 -16.93
C ASP A 194 17.23 5.85 -16.84
N LYS A 195 16.47 6.63 -16.09
CA LYS A 195 15.03 6.41 -15.85
C LYS A 195 14.19 6.57 -17.12
N ALA A 196 14.71 7.22 -18.16
CA ALA A 196 14.02 7.32 -19.45
C ALA A 196 14.25 6.09 -20.34
N SER A 197 15.27 5.28 -20.05
CA SER A 197 15.62 4.10 -20.83
C SER A 197 16.15 2.96 -19.93
N PRO A 198 15.29 2.34 -19.08
CA PRO A 198 15.68 1.19 -18.27
C PRO A 198 16.27 0.06 -19.13
N ALA A 199 17.39 -0.52 -18.69
CA ALA A 199 18.10 -1.57 -19.41
C ALA A 199 17.90 -2.92 -18.72
N TYR A 200 17.48 -3.94 -19.46
CA TYR A 200 17.38 -5.31 -18.94
C TYR A 200 18.77 -5.86 -18.61
N VAL A 201 18.96 -6.36 -17.39
CA VAL A 201 20.25 -6.86 -16.90
C VAL A 201 20.29 -8.38 -16.86
N LYS A 202 19.33 -8.99 -16.15
CA LYS A 202 19.34 -10.43 -15.88
C LYS A 202 17.95 -10.92 -15.47
N ALA A 203 17.68 -12.18 -15.77
CA ALA A 203 16.62 -12.97 -15.14
C ALA A 203 17.20 -14.04 -14.22
N ILE A 204 16.47 -14.36 -13.17
CA ILE A 204 16.77 -15.43 -12.22
C ILE A 204 15.53 -16.30 -12.13
N GLU A 205 15.67 -17.55 -12.55
CA GLU A 205 14.62 -18.56 -12.44
C GLU A 205 14.48 -19.04 -11.01
N THR A 206 13.25 -19.30 -10.58
CA THR A 206 12.89 -19.91 -9.30
C THR A 206 11.88 -21.03 -9.54
N ASP A 207 11.86 -22.04 -8.67
CA ASP A 207 11.01 -23.23 -8.86
C ASP A 207 9.50 -22.92 -8.92
N CYS A 208 9.07 -21.79 -8.35
CA CYS A 208 7.68 -21.36 -8.22
C CYS A 208 7.48 -19.89 -8.62
N GLY A 209 8.26 -19.41 -9.58
CA GLY A 209 8.18 -18.02 -10.01
C GLY A 209 8.39 -17.02 -8.87
N SER A 210 7.81 -15.84 -9.02
CA SER A 210 7.78 -14.83 -7.97
C SER A 210 6.45 -14.11 -8.05
N HIS A 211 5.62 -14.29 -7.02
CA HIS A 211 4.38 -13.54 -6.88
C HIS A 211 4.71 -12.12 -6.42
N THR A 212 5.28 -11.99 -5.22
CA THR A 212 5.92 -10.77 -4.73
C THR A 212 7.38 -11.05 -4.40
N HIS A 213 8.12 -10.01 -4.06
CA HIS A 213 9.47 -10.14 -3.56
C HIS A 213 9.78 -9.00 -2.59
N THR A 214 10.76 -9.23 -1.73
CA THR A 214 11.20 -8.24 -0.75
C THR A 214 12.71 -8.13 -0.71
N LEU A 215 13.21 -6.90 -0.77
CA LEU A 215 14.64 -6.61 -0.74
C LEU A 215 15.17 -6.61 0.70
N VAL A 216 16.31 -7.25 0.90
CA VAL A 216 16.95 -7.36 2.21
C VAL A 216 18.40 -6.93 2.08
N PRO A 217 18.74 -5.69 2.46
CA PRO A 217 20.11 -5.20 2.40
C PRO A 217 21.07 -6.06 3.22
N GLY A 218 22.22 -6.37 2.62
CA GLY A 218 23.31 -7.08 3.29
C GLY A 218 23.96 -6.26 4.39
N LYS A 219 24.63 -6.93 5.34
CA LYS A 219 25.28 -6.30 6.51
C LYS A 219 26.69 -5.78 6.18
N ASN A 220 26.79 -4.94 5.14
CA ASN A 220 28.04 -4.38 4.61
C ASN A 220 28.94 -5.37 3.85
N ASP A 221 28.35 -6.36 3.19
CA ASP A 221 29.04 -7.36 2.38
C ASP A 221 29.00 -7.07 0.87
N GLY A 222 28.47 -5.91 0.47
CA GLY A 222 28.31 -5.51 -0.94
C GLY A 222 27.19 -6.27 -1.66
N ASN A 223 26.36 -7.02 -0.94
CA ASN A 223 25.27 -7.79 -1.51
C ASN A 223 23.91 -7.23 -1.10
N LEU A 224 22.95 -7.42 -2.00
CA LEU A 224 21.54 -7.33 -1.73
C LEU A 224 20.95 -8.73 -1.80
N TYR A 225 20.03 -9.06 -0.89
CA TYR A 225 19.29 -10.30 -0.93
C TYR A 225 17.86 -9.99 -1.38
N VAL A 226 17.25 -10.90 -2.13
CA VAL A 226 15.85 -10.83 -2.52
C VAL A 226 15.18 -12.07 -1.97
N TYR A 227 14.26 -11.85 -1.03
CA TYR A 227 13.37 -12.91 -0.56
C TYR A 227 12.25 -12.99 -1.58
N VAL A 228 12.10 -14.14 -2.21
CA VAL A 228 11.06 -14.39 -3.22
C VAL A 228 9.87 -15.03 -2.54
N GLN A 229 8.72 -14.40 -2.68
CA GLN A 229 7.46 -14.91 -2.17
C GLN A 229 6.69 -15.56 -3.33
N SER A 230 6.32 -16.81 -3.11
CA SER A 230 5.56 -17.61 -4.06
C SER A 230 4.59 -18.45 -3.25
N TYR A 231 3.40 -18.65 -3.80
CA TYR A 231 2.39 -19.54 -3.23
C TYR A 231 1.64 -20.31 -4.32
N SER A 232 0.62 -21.07 -3.94
CA SER A 232 -0.21 -21.87 -4.87
C SER A 232 0.58 -22.88 -5.72
N PRO A 233 1.37 -23.79 -5.12
CA PRO A 233 2.00 -24.87 -5.84
C PRO A 233 0.96 -25.83 -6.42
N SER A 234 1.28 -26.45 -7.55
CA SER A 234 0.35 -27.31 -8.28
C SER A 234 0.94 -28.70 -8.56
N ALA A 235 0.13 -29.73 -8.31
CA ALA A 235 0.49 -31.11 -8.64
C ALA A 235 0.66 -31.36 -10.15
N SER A 236 0.22 -30.43 -11.01
CA SER A 236 0.38 -30.50 -12.46
C SER A 236 1.55 -29.67 -13.00
N ALA A 237 2.16 -28.79 -12.19
CA ALA A 237 3.32 -28.00 -12.57
C ALA A 237 4.60 -28.85 -12.52
N LEU A 238 5.56 -28.70 -13.44
CA LEU A 238 6.77 -29.53 -13.38
C LEU A 238 7.75 -29.10 -12.28
N ASP A 239 7.82 -27.79 -12.01
CA ASP A 239 8.78 -27.21 -11.07
C ASP A 239 8.13 -26.91 -9.71
N CYS A 240 6.98 -26.24 -9.71
CA CYS A 240 6.30 -25.81 -8.50
C CYS A 240 5.32 -26.84 -7.92
N GLN A 241 5.83 -27.94 -7.38
CA GLN A 241 5.04 -29.03 -6.79
C GLN A 241 4.84 -28.85 -5.28
N PRO A 242 3.65 -29.23 -4.71
CA PRO A 242 3.46 -29.28 -3.26
C PRO A 242 4.35 -30.34 -2.58
N PRO A 243 4.75 -30.14 -1.31
CA PRO A 243 4.51 -28.94 -0.48
C PRO A 243 5.48 -27.79 -0.83
N HIS A 244 5.01 -26.55 -0.68
CA HIS A 244 5.82 -25.34 -0.87
C HIS A 244 6.00 -24.58 0.45
N ASP A 245 6.80 -25.16 1.34
CA ASP A 245 7.05 -24.62 2.69
C ASP A 245 8.32 -23.74 2.76
N LYS A 246 8.88 -23.34 1.61
CA LYS A 246 10.21 -22.75 1.49
C LYS A 246 10.18 -21.28 1.09
N LEU A 247 11.24 -20.56 1.42
CA LEU A 247 11.50 -19.21 0.93
C LEU A 247 12.70 -19.26 -0.01
N SER A 248 12.55 -18.88 -1.28
CA SER A 248 13.69 -18.80 -2.19
C SER A 248 14.44 -17.48 -1.96
N ILE A 249 15.76 -17.55 -1.80
CA ILE A 249 16.60 -16.38 -1.52
C ILE A 249 17.59 -16.20 -2.65
N ILE A 250 17.49 -15.07 -3.35
CA ILE A 250 18.44 -14.65 -4.38
C ILE A 250 19.46 -13.72 -3.75
N LYS A 251 20.74 -13.92 -4.07
CA LYS A 251 21.82 -13.00 -3.72
C LYS A 251 22.23 -12.21 -4.95
N VAL A 252 22.35 -10.91 -4.81
CA VAL A 252 22.70 -9.96 -5.88
C VAL A 252 23.97 -9.20 -5.47
N PRO A 253 25.12 -9.50 -6.07
CA PRO A 253 26.32 -8.70 -5.89
C PRO A 253 26.12 -7.32 -6.53
N LEU A 254 26.15 -6.23 -5.75
CA LEU A 254 25.80 -4.90 -6.24
C LEU A 254 26.78 -4.37 -7.31
N ASP A 255 28.06 -4.72 -7.19
CA ASP A 255 29.09 -4.36 -8.18
C ASP A 255 29.06 -5.25 -9.43
N ASN A 256 28.35 -6.39 -9.38
CA ASN A 256 28.14 -7.27 -10.52
C ASN A 256 26.75 -7.95 -10.49
N PRO A 257 25.68 -7.22 -10.81
CA PRO A 257 24.32 -7.73 -10.72
C PRO A 257 24.04 -8.93 -11.64
N THR A 258 24.82 -9.10 -12.72
CA THR A 258 24.74 -10.30 -13.58
C THR A 258 25.15 -11.59 -12.87
N GLY A 259 25.82 -11.49 -11.71
CA GLY A 259 26.12 -12.61 -10.83
C GLY A 259 24.94 -13.09 -9.97
N ALA A 260 23.78 -12.43 -10.04
CA ALA A 260 22.64 -12.77 -9.19
C ALA A 260 22.17 -14.22 -9.37
N ALA A 261 21.90 -14.93 -8.27
CA ALA A 261 21.46 -16.32 -8.30
C ALA A 261 20.71 -16.70 -7.02
N VAL A 262 19.86 -17.74 -7.08
CA VAL A 262 19.29 -18.38 -5.89
C VAL A 262 20.44 -19.02 -5.08
N VAL A 263 20.59 -18.63 -3.81
CA VAL A 263 21.66 -19.11 -2.92
C VAL A 263 21.14 -20.01 -1.80
N ALA A 264 19.87 -19.85 -1.42
CA ALA A 264 19.27 -20.63 -0.35
C ALA A 264 17.76 -20.82 -0.58
N THR A 265 17.24 -21.91 -0.05
CA THR A 265 15.80 -22.23 -0.04
C THR A 265 15.39 -22.79 1.34
N PRO A 266 15.56 -22.03 2.44
CA PRO A 266 15.18 -22.49 3.79
C PRO A 266 13.71 -22.92 3.84
N ASN A 267 13.46 -24.02 4.56
CA ASN A 267 12.10 -24.45 4.89
C ASN A 267 11.63 -23.68 6.13
N LEU A 268 10.61 -22.83 5.99
CA LEU A 268 10.04 -22.04 7.07
C LEU A 268 9.08 -22.84 7.96
N PHE A 269 8.55 -23.95 7.45
CA PHE A 269 7.56 -24.79 8.13
C PHE A 269 7.98 -26.27 8.15
N PRO A 270 9.09 -26.63 8.82
CA PRO A 270 9.53 -28.02 8.88
C PRO A 270 8.56 -28.90 9.67
N GLY A 271 8.28 -30.11 9.16
CA GLY A 271 7.49 -31.14 9.87
C GLY A 271 6.01 -31.20 9.47
N ALA A 272 5.21 -31.91 10.29
CA ALA A 272 3.79 -32.16 10.00
C ALA A 272 2.92 -30.89 10.03
N ASP A 273 3.40 -29.83 10.67
CA ASP A 273 2.72 -28.53 10.80
C ASP A 273 2.91 -27.60 9.58
N GLY A 274 3.70 -28.00 8.57
CA GLY A 274 3.90 -27.25 7.31
C GLY A 274 3.25 -27.96 6.13
N ALA A 275 3.61 -29.22 5.91
CA ALA A 275 3.39 -29.98 4.68
C ALA A 275 1.93 -30.18 4.21
N ASN A 276 0.92 -29.72 4.96
CA ASN A 276 -0.50 -29.74 4.55
C ASN A 276 -1.29 -28.50 5.02
N SER A 277 -0.63 -27.46 5.54
CA SER A 277 -1.33 -26.34 6.20
C SER A 277 -0.86 -24.96 5.79
N THR A 278 0.17 -24.88 4.96
CA THR A 278 0.58 -23.67 4.26
C THR A 278 1.02 -24.04 2.84
N SER A 279 0.94 -23.09 1.93
CA SER A 279 1.29 -23.24 0.51
C SER A 279 2.31 -22.20 0.06
N GLY A 280 3.03 -21.60 1.01
CA GLY A 280 4.00 -20.54 0.76
C GLY A 280 3.63 -19.24 1.48
N CYS A 281 4.56 -18.29 1.46
CA CYS A 281 4.29 -16.93 1.90
C CYS A 281 3.79 -16.08 0.74
N HIS A 282 2.72 -15.31 0.97
CA HIS A 282 2.20 -14.35 0.02
C HIS A 282 3.10 -13.12 -0.02
N ASP A 283 3.23 -12.42 1.12
CA ASP A 283 4.18 -11.33 1.30
C ASP A 283 5.06 -11.58 2.53
N VAL A 284 6.27 -11.04 2.49
CA VAL A 284 7.20 -11.00 3.62
C VAL A 284 7.71 -9.58 3.78
N THR A 285 7.29 -8.87 4.80
CA THR A 285 7.87 -7.55 5.11
C THR A 285 9.09 -7.71 6.00
N VAL A 286 10.21 -7.09 5.63
CA VAL A 286 11.43 -7.06 6.45
C VAL A 286 11.59 -5.72 7.15
N TYR A 287 12.17 -5.75 8.34
CA TYR A 287 12.66 -4.60 9.08
C TYR A 287 14.18 -4.73 9.22
N PRO A 288 14.97 -4.25 8.24
CA PRO A 288 16.40 -4.55 8.16
C PRO A 288 17.23 -4.06 9.34
N GLU A 289 16.91 -2.91 9.95
CA GLU A 289 17.64 -2.37 11.11
C GLU A 289 17.52 -3.27 12.35
N LEU A 290 16.37 -3.94 12.51
CA LEU A 290 16.10 -4.79 13.67
C LEU A 290 16.39 -6.27 13.40
N ASP A 291 16.81 -6.61 12.18
CA ASP A 291 16.97 -8.00 11.73
C ASP A 291 15.70 -8.84 11.94
N LEU A 292 14.53 -8.24 11.71
CA LEU A 292 13.24 -8.92 11.82
C LEU A 292 12.54 -8.99 10.46
N ALA A 293 11.70 -9.99 10.29
CA ALA A 293 10.74 -10.05 9.19
C ALA A 293 9.40 -10.60 9.67
N ALA A 294 8.31 -10.20 9.03
CA ALA A 294 6.98 -10.72 9.26
C ALA A 294 6.45 -11.30 7.94
N GLY A 295 6.10 -12.58 7.96
CA GLY A 295 5.58 -13.30 6.79
C GLY A 295 4.09 -13.55 6.95
N ALA A 296 3.32 -13.22 5.92
CA ALA A 296 1.92 -13.60 5.80
C ALA A 296 1.86 -14.81 4.86
N CYS A 297 1.67 -16.00 5.42
CA CYS A 297 1.89 -17.26 4.73
C CYS A 297 0.69 -18.17 4.79
N MET A 298 -0.18 -18.08 3.78
CA MET A 298 -1.28 -19.01 3.47
C MET A 298 -1.74 -19.85 4.66
N GLY A 299 -2.44 -19.21 5.60
CA GLY A 299 -2.96 -19.82 6.83
C GLY A 299 -2.25 -19.40 8.12
N ASP A 300 -1.09 -18.74 8.02
CA ASP A 300 -0.22 -18.41 9.15
C ASP A 300 0.40 -17.00 9.05
N GLY A 301 0.39 -16.27 10.16
CA GLY A 301 1.24 -15.11 10.36
C GLY A 301 2.50 -15.51 11.13
N ILE A 302 3.68 -15.21 10.60
CA ILE A 302 4.96 -15.54 11.24
C ILE A 302 5.81 -14.32 11.51
N LEU A 303 6.57 -14.38 12.61
CA LEU A 303 7.66 -13.45 12.91
C LEU A 303 8.98 -14.22 12.76
N MET A 304 9.96 -13.62 12.10
CA MET A 304 11.24 -14.23 11.78
C MET A 304 12.41 -13.37 12.27
N ASP A 305 13.48 -14.02 12.69
CA ASP A 305 14.84 -13.47 12.79
C ASP A 305 15.50 -13.62 11.42
N ILE A 306 16.05 -12.53 10.91
CA ILE A 306 16.76 -12.49 9.62
C ILE A 306 18.19 -11.97 9.79
N ALA A 307 18.79 -12.15 10.97
CA ALA A 307 20.15 -11.71 11.24
C ALA A 307 21.18 -12.38 10.31
N ASP A 308 20.92 -13.63 9.94
CA ASP A 308 21.52 -14.28 8.77
C ASP A 308 20.54 -14.17 7.58
N ARG A 309 20.96 -13.44 6.53
CA ARG A 309 20.11 -13.19 5.36
C ARG A 309 19.88 -14.45 4.51
N GLU A 310 20.68 -15.49 4.66
CA GLU A 310 20.55 -16.74 3.90
C GLU A 310 19.83 -17.84 4.70
N SER A 311 19.60 -17.62 6.00
CA SER A 311 18.99 -18.61 6.90
C SER A 311 18.02 -17.97 7.92
N PRO A 312 16.89 -17.38 7.47
CA PRO A 312 15.83 -16.88 8.34
C PRO A 312 15.30 -17.96 9.30
N VAL A 313 14.95 -17.54 10.52
CA VAL A 313 14.44 -18.43 11.58
C VAL A 313 13.09 -17.93 12.08
N VAL A 314 12.06 -18.78 12.03
CA VAL A 314 10.74 -18.46 12.58
C VAL A 314 10.81 -18.40 14.12
N LEU A 315 10.47 -17.25 14.68
CA LEU A 315 10.41 -16.96 16.11
C LEU A 315 9.02 -17.21 16.70
N SER A 316 7.98 -16.83 15.95
CA SER A 316 6.59 -16.91 16.38
C SER A 316 5.69 -17.21 15.19
N ARG A 317 4.58 -17.90 15.47
CA ARG A 317 3.56 -18.28 14.50
C ARG A 317 2.18 -18.09 15.13
N VAL A 318 1.27 -17.48 14.39
CA VAL A 318 -0.12 -17.27 14.80
C VAL A 318 -1.06 -17.69 13.68
N ARG A 319 -2.26 -18.11 14.09
CA ARG A 319 -3.39 -18.39 13.20
C ARG A 319 -4.61 -17.66 13.71
N ASP A 320 -5.49 -17.29 12.80
CA ASP A 320 -6.71 -16.57 13.10
C ASP A 320 -7.85 -17.16 12.28
N THR A 321 -8.92 -17.58 12.95
CA THR A 321 -10.09 -18.16 12.29
C THR A 321 -10.89 -17.15 11.47
N ASN A 322 -10.67 -15.85 11.67
CA ASN A 322 -11.28 -14.80 10.87
C ASN A 322 -10.51 -14.54 9.58
N PHE A 323 -9.21 -14.89 9.53
CA PHE A 323 -8.37 -14.70 8.36
C PHE A 323 -8.57 -15.87 7.40
N ALA A 324 -8.94 -15.54 6.17
CA ALA A 324 -9.02 -16.51 5.09
C ALA A 324 -7.76 -16.50 4.23
N PHE A 325 -7.14 -15.33 4.07
CA PHE A 325 -5.99 -15.14 3.20
C PHE A 325 -5.00 -14.18 3.81
N TRP A 326 -3.93 -14.72 4.40
CA TRP A 326 -2.83 -13.93 4.97
C TRP A 326 -2.04 -13.29 3.84
N HIS A 327 -2.23 -11.99 3.64
CA HIS A 327 -1.71 -11.26 2.50
C HIS A 327 -0.38 -10.56 2.81
N SER A 328 -0.42 -9.54 3.67
CA SER A 328 0.72 -8.66 3.95
C SER A 328 0.93 -8.42 5.45
N ALA A 329 2.09 -7.88 5.79
CA ALA A 329 2.45 -7.48 7.14
C ALA A 329 3.08 -6.07 7.16
N THR A 330 2.86 -5.30 8.22
CA THR A 330 3.50 -3.98 8.42
C THR A 330 3.92 -3.82 9.87
N PHE A 331 5.18 -3.49 10.12
CA PHE A 331 5.63 -3.18 11.48
C PHE A 331 5.26 -1.74 11.83
N ASN A 332 5.03 -1.44 13.11
CA ASN A 332 5.17 -0.05 13.53
C ASN A 332 6.64 0.38 13.53
N ASN A 333 6.92 1.68 13.55
CA ASN A 333 8.30 2.17 13.44
C ASN A 333 9.20 1.72 14.61
N ALA A 334 8.64 1.44 15.78
CA ALA A 334 9.42 0.92 16.91
C ALA A 334 9.76 -0.58 16.77
N GLY A 335 9.19 -1.30 15.81
CA GLY A 335 9.32 -2.75 15.69
C GLY A 335 8.73 -3.50 16.89
N THR A 336 7.69 -2.94 17.52
CA THR A 336 7.00 -3.50 18.68
C THR A 336 5.59 -4.00 18.35
N LYS A 337 5.11 -3.78 17.13
CA LYS A 337 3.80 -4.21 16.64
C LYS A 337 3.92 -4.73 15.22
N VAL A 338 3.01 -5.63 14.84
CA VAL A 338 2.79 -6.06 13.46
C VAL A 338 1.29 -5.98 13.16
N VAL A 339 0.96 -5.35 12.04
CA VAL A 339 -0.35 -5.38 11.42
C VAL A 339 -0.30 -6.44 10.33
N PHE A 340 -1.12 -7.48 10.42
CA PHE A 340 -1.32 -8.45 9.34
C PHE A 340 -2.64 -8.15 8.61
N THR A 341 -2.65 -8.34 7.31
CA THR A 341 -3.79 -8.02 6.45
C THR A 341 -4.45 -9.30 5.92
N ASP A 342 -5.77 -9.40 6.02
CA ASP A 342 -6.58 -10.48 5.44
C ASP A 342 -7.18 -10.03 4.11
N GLU A 343 -6.73 -10.60 3.01
CA GLU A 343 -7.26 -10.34 1.68
C GLU A 343 -8.33 -11.37 1.28
N LEU A 344 -9.34 -11.50 2.14
CA LEU A 344 -10.52 -12.34 1.91
C LEU A 344 -11.09 -12.15 0.50
N GLY A 345 -11.32 -13.27 -0.20
CA GLY A 345 -11.86 -13.27 -1.55
C GLY A 345 -10.85 -12.89 -2.64
N GLY A 346 -9.55 -12.87 -2.31
CA GLY A 346 -8.45 -12.67 -3.25
C GLY A 346 -8.55 -11.35 -4.00
N GLY A 347 -8.96 -10.29 -3.30
CA GLY A 347 -9.08 -8.95 -3.88
C GLY A 347 -10.22 -8.76 -4.89
N SER A 348 -10.92 -9.82 -5.29
CA SER A 348 -11.92 -9.79 -6.39
C SER A 348 -13.38 -9.71 -5.92
N SER A 349 -13.63 -9.97 -4.63
CA SER A 349 -14.97 -10.09 -4.07
C SER A 349 -15.39 -8.84 -3.29
N ALA A 350 -16.70 -8.59 -3.22
CA ALA A 350 -17.28 -7.52 -2.42
C ALA A 350 -17.32 -7.90 -0.93
N THR A 351 -16.25 -7.62 -0.16
CA THR A 351 -16.19 -8.07 1.25
C THR A 351 -16.48 -7.00 2.29
N CYS A 352 -16.63 -5.74 1.90
CA CYS A 352 -16.96 -4.62 2.79
C CYS A 352 -18.48 -4.46 2.93
N ASN A 353 -19.13 -5.43 3.57
CA ASN A 353 -20.58 -5.47 3.75
C ASN A 353 -20.97 -6.06 5.13
N PRO A 354 -22.23 -5.87 5.58
CA PRO A 354 -22.70 -6.36 6.87
C PRO A 354 -22.60 -7.89 7.06
N THR A 355 -22.73 -8.67 5.98
CA THR A 355 -22.69 -10.15 6.03
C THR A 355 -21.30 -10.66 6.39
N ILE A 356 -20.24 -10.09 5.81
CA ILE A 356 -18.85 -10.41 6.13
C ILE A 356 -18.47 -9.84 7.51
N GLY A 357 -18.99 -8.66 7.83
CA GLY A 357 -18.78 -8.00 9.11
C GLY A 357 -17.37 -7.40 9.28
N PRO A 358 -17.05 -6.92 10.50
CA PRO A 358 -15.89 -6.06 10.75
C PRO A 358 -14.58 -6.79 11.04
N LYS A 359 -14.58 -8.14 11.09
CA LYS A 359 -13.41 -8.93 11.52
C LYS A 359 -12.74 -9.76 10.42
N ARG A 360 -13.41 -9.90 9.27
CA ARG A 360 -12.93 -10.68 8.12
C ARG A 360 -12.69 -9.74 6.95
N GLY A 361 -11.71 -10.02 6.11
CA GLY A 361 -11.24 -9.06 5.10
C GLY A 361 -10.75 -7.76 5.75
N ALA A 362 -10.03 -7.90 6.86
CA ALA A 362 -9.68 -6.85 7.82
C ALA A 362 -8.21 -6.98 8.20
N ASP A 363 -7.65 -5.95 8.84
CA ASP A 363 -6.36 -6.05 9.48
C ASP A 363 -6.48 -6.63 10.89
N ALA A 364 -5.47 -7.40 11.32
CA ALA A 364 -5.29 -7.88 12.68
C ALA A 364 -4.00 -7.29 13.26
N ILE A 365 -4.12 -6.67 14.44
CA ILE A 365 -3.02 -5.97 15.10
C ILE A 365 -2.47 -6.83 16.22
N PHE A 366 -1.16 -7.06 16.18
CA PHE A 366 -0.42 -7.83 17.16
C PHE A 366 0.66 -6.96 17.80
N ASP A 367 0.79 -7.03 19.12
CA ASP A 367 1.99 -6.55 19.80
C ASP A 367 3.07 -7.66 19.78
N ILE A 368 4.34 -7.28 19.72
CA ILE A 368 5.47 -8.19 19.88
C ILE A 368 5.90 -8.16 21.35
N ALA A 369 5.62 -9.25 22.06
CA ALA A 369 6.09 -9.46 23.42
C ALA A 369 7.43 -10.20 23.43
N GLY A 370 8.22 -10.06 24.50
CA GLY A 370 9.50 -10.76 24.64
C GLY A 370 10.67 -10.11 23.88
N SER A 371 11.80 -10.81 23.79
CA SER A 371 13.02 -10.33 23.12
C SER A 371 13.86 -11.49 22.60
N GLY A 372 14.75 -11.22 21.65
CA GLY A 372 15.59 -12.22 21.01
C GLY A 372 14.76 -13.36 20.42
N ALA A 373 15.16 -14.60 20.70
CA ALA A 373 14.48 -15.81 20.26
C ALA A 373 13.12 -16.06 20.95
N ASN A 374 12.79 -15.33 22.03
CA ASN A 374 11.55 -15.50 22.79
C ASN A 374 10.46 -14.51 22.37
N ARG A 375 10.62 -13.83 21.23
CA ARG A 375 9.59 -12.90 20.73
C ARG A 375 8.33 -13.67 20.35
N SER A 376 7.17 -13.13 20.73
CA SER A 376 5.88 -13.71 20.38
C SER A 376 4.87 -12.65 19.95
N LEU A 377 4.01 -13.02 19.00
CA LEU A 377 2.91 -12.19 18.53
C LEU A 377 1.71 -12.32 19.50
N VAL A 378 1.20 -11.19 19.98
CA VAL A 378 0.07 -11.11 20.92
C VAL A 378 -1.06 -10.31 20.28
N PHE A 379 -2.13 -11.00 19.87
CA PHE A 379 -3.30 -10.39 19.26
C PHE A 379 -3.94 -9.32 20.15
N LYS A 380 -4.36 -8.20 19.55
CA LYS A 380 -5.01 -7.07 20.25
C LYS A 380 -6.39 -6.75 19.73
N SER A 381 -6.50 -6.46 18.44
CA SER A 381 -7.76 -6.02 17.83
C SER A 381 -7.74 -6.21 16.32
N TYR A 382 -8.89 -5.92 15.69
CA TYR A 382 -9.00 -5.82 14.24
C TYR A 382 -9.26 -4.38 13.84
N PHE A 383 -8.84 -4.02 12.62
CA PHE A 383 -9.26 -2.80 11.95
C PHE A 383 -9.89 -3.15 10.59
N LYS A 384 -11.10 -2.64 10.35
CA LYS A 384 -11.75 -2.66 9.04
C LYS A 384 -12.36 -1.29 8.80
N ILE A 385 -12.31 -0.83 7.57
CA ILE A 385 -12.93 0.44 7.21
C ILE A 385 -14.42 0.45 7.56
N PRO A 386 -14.98 1.59 8.02
CA PRO A 386 -16.38 1.67 8.42
C PRO A 386 -17.34 1.80 7.24
N ARG A 387 -16.81 2.11 6.05
CA ARG A 387 -17.58 2.22 4.80
C ARG A 387 -18.04 0.85 4.33
N GLN A 388 -19.21 0.83 3.70
CA GLN A 388 -19.71 -0.35 3.00
C GLN A 388 -19.54 -0.13 1.50
N ASN A 389 -19.44 -1.19 0.72
CA ASN A 389 -19.44 -1.09 -0.73
C ASN A 389 -20.64 -1.83 -1.33
N THR A 390 -20.98 -1.46 -2.55
CA THR A 390 -21.97 -2.20 -3.32
C THR A 390 -21.40 -3.54 -3.76
N SER A 391 -22.27 -4.37 -4.29
CA SER A 391 -21.90 -5.69 -4.75
C SER A 391 -21.20 -5.70 -6.12
N THR A 392 -21.13 -4.56 -6.81
CA THR A 392 -20.33 -4.38 -8.03
C THR A 392 -18.93 -3.84 -7.73
N GLU A 393 -18.53 -3.80 -6.46
CA GLU A 393 -17.23 -3.33 -5.99
C GLU A 393 -16.49 -4.44 -5.27
N ASN A 394 -15.26 -4.74 -5.69
CA ASN A 394 -14.35 -5.51 -4.86
C ASN A 394 -13.78 -4.63 -3.74
N CYS A 395 -13.76 -5.12 -2.51
CA CYS A 395 -13.26 -4.37 -1.37
C CYS A 395 -12.73 -5.32 -0.31
N VAL A 396 -11.49 -5.11 0.12
CA VAL A 396 -10.82 -5.85 1.18
C VAL A 396 -9.55 -5.11 1.60
N ALA A 397 -9.04 -5.35 2.81
CA ALA A 397 -7.78 -4.79 3.28
C ALA A 397 -6.61 -5.22 2.37
N HIS A 398 -5.72 -4.29 2.02
CA HIS A 398 -4.56 -4.56 1.17
C HIS A 398 -3.35 -3.69 1.56
N ASN A 399 -2.37 -3.55 0.66
CA ASN A 399 -1.08 -2.92 0.93
C ASN A 399 -1.16 -1.46 1.40
N GLY A 400 -0.38 -1.16 2.44
CA GLY A 400 -0.27 0.17 3.05
C GLY A 400 1.12 0.44 3.61
N SER A 401 1.35 1.68 4.05
CA SER A 401 2.63 2.11 4.63
C SER A 401 2.41 3.02 5.84
N LEU A 402 3.41 3.07 6.72
CA LEU A 402 3.45 4.05 7.80
C LEU A 402 3.53 5.48 7.26
N ILE A 403 2.80 6.38 7.92
CA ILE A 403 3.07 7.82 7.88
C ILE A 403 4.01 8.12 9.04
N PRO A 404 5.17 8.76 8.83
CA PRO A 404 6.15 9.04 9.88
C PRO A 404 5.73 10.18 10.83
N ALA A 405 4.54 10.05 11.41
CA ALA A 405 3.97 10.99 12.35
C ALA A 405 4.69 10.94 13.71
N MET A 406 4.99 12.10 14.26
CA MET A 406 5.75 12.21 15.51
C MET A 406 4.99 11.58 16.70
N GLY A 407 5.57 10.54 17.28
CA GLY A 407 5.04 9.89 18.49
C GLY A 407 3.73 9.11 18.27
N ARG A 408 3.41 8.75 17.02
CA ARG A 408 2.20 8.01 16.65
C ARG A 408 2.50 6.89 15.68
N ASP A 409 1.70 5.84 15.77
CA ASP A 409 1.65 4.79 14.76
C ASP A 409 0.43 5.06 13.88
N ILE A 410 0.65 5.71 12.73
CA ILE A 410 -0.38 6.00 11.74
C ILE A 410 0.03 5.35 10.43
N MET A 411 -0.92 4.75 9.72
CA MET A 411 -0.70 4.24 8.38
C MET A 411 -1.74 4.75 7.39
N VAL A 412 -1.33 4.79 6.13
CA VAL A 412 -2.22 4.90 4.98
C VAL A 412 -2.24 3.55 4.27
N GLN A 413 -3.42 3.13 3.80
CA GLN A 413 -3.62 1.79 3.28
C GLN A 413 -4.67 1.75 2.18
N ALA A 414 -4.44 0.87 1.21
CA ALA A 414 -5.37 0.54 0.15
C ALA A 414 -6.44 -0.48 0.59
N TRP A 415 -7.65 -0.31 0.07
CA TRP A 415 -8.81 -1.16 0.32
C TRP A 415 -9.52 -1.55 -0.97
N TYR A 416 -8.78 -1.70 -2.09
CA TYR A 416 -9.35 -1.91 -3.42
C TYR A 416 -10.37 -0.81 -3.78
N GLN A 417 -11.59 -1.13 -4.24
CA GLN A 417 -12.63 -0.12 -4.51
C GLN A 417 -13.21 0.48 -3.22
N GLY A 418 -12.93 -0.08 -2.04
CA GLY A 418 -13.11 0.59 -0.75
C GLY A 418 -12.22 1.83 -0.55
N GLY A 419 -11.29 2.04 -1.48
CA GLY A 419 -10.48 3.25 -1.60
C GLY A 419 -9.26 3.22 -0.69
N ILE A 420 -9.03 4.35 -0.04
CA ILE A 420 -7.87 4.66 0.78
C ILE A 420 -8.36 4.98 2.18
N SER A 421 -7.75 4.36 3.18
CA SER A 421 -7.94 4.68 4.59
C SER A 421 -6.63 5.20 5.19
N VAL A 422 -6.73 6.27 5.98
CA VAL A 422 -5.66 6.69 6.89
C VAL A 422 -6.15 6.44 8.30
N TRP A 423 -5.39 5.70 9.09
CA TRP A 423 -5.83 5.27 10.42
C TRP A 423 -4.70 5.25 11.45
N ASP A 424 -5.06 5.54 12.70
CA ASP A 424 -4.18 5.59 13.87
C ASP A 424 -4.33 4.29 14.67
N PHE A 425 -3.22 3.60 14.91
CA PHE A 425 -3.13 2.39 15.71
C PHE A 425 -2.07 2.49 16.81
N THR A 426 -1.82 3.72 17.26
CA THR A 426 -0.96 4.01 18.41
C THR A 426 -1.43 3.22 19.64
N ASP A 427 -2.74 3.10 19.85
CA ASP A 427 -3.32 2.09 20.73
C ASP A 427 -3.75 0.87 19.91
N SER A 428 -2.98 -0.22 20.03
CA SER A 428 -3.25 -1.48 19.32
C SER A 428 -4.62 -2.09 19.65
N ALA A 429 -5.26 -1.70 20.75
CA ALA A 429 -6.57 -2.21 21.14
C ALA A 429 -7.74 -1.39 20.54
N ASN A 430 -7.48 -0.15 20.11
CA ASN A 430 -8.51 0.79 19.67
C ASN A 430 -8.07 1.56 18.41
N PRO A 431 -7.82 0.88 17.28
CA PRO A 431 -7.47 1.55 16.04
C PRO A 431 -8.63 2.42 15.54
N GLN A 432 -8.31 3.57 14.95
CA GLN A 432 -9.32 4.52 14.48
C GLN A 432 -8.96 5.09 13.11
N GLU A 433 -9.93 5.09 12.19
CA GLU A 433 -9.82 5.82 10.94
C GLU A 433 -9.87 7.34 11.16
N ILE A 434 -8.96 8.06 10.50
CA ILE A 434 -8.76 9.49 10.65
C ILE A 434 -8.96 10.28 9.35
N ALA A 435 -8.85 9.63 8.20
CA ALA A 435 -9.19 10.17 6.89
C ALA A 435 -9.52 9.03 5.92
N TYR A 436 -10.29 9.34 4.88
CA TYR A 436 -10.55 8.42 3.78
C TYR A 436 -10.75 9.15 2.46
N TRP A 437 -10.53 8.41 1.39
CA TRP A 437 -10.86 8.78 0.02
C TRP A 437 -11.27 7.52 -0.71
N GLU A 438 -12.36 7.54 -1.45
CA GLU A 438 -12.80 6.43 -2.28
C GLU A 438 -13.36 6.94 -3.60
N ARG A 439 -13.45 6.01 -4.55
CA ARG A 439 -14.11 6.20 -5.83
C ARG A 439 -15.17 5.12 -5.92
N GLY A 440 -16.41 5.51 -6.18
CA GLY A 440 -17.51 4.58 -6.37
C GLY A 440 -17.25 3.58 -7.50
N PRO A 441 -18.17 2.63 -7.71
CA PRO A 441 -17.94 1.49 -8.58
C PRO A 441 -17.49 1.89 -9.98
N LEU A 442 -16.64 1.05 -10.57
CA LEU A 442 -16.28 1.18 -11.98
C LEU A 442 -17.45 0.92 -12.95
N SER A 443 -18.48 0.21 -12.48
CA SER A 443 -19.68 -0.10 -13.25
C SER A 443 -20.91 -0.25 -12.35
N ALA A 444 -22.05 0.26 -12.82
CA ALA A 444 -23.33 0.12 -12.13
C ALA A 444 -23.96 -1.29 -12.29
N THR A 445 -23.45 -2.10 -13.21
CA THR A 445 -24.14 -3.34 -13.64
C THR A 445 -23.25 -4.58 -13.69
N ARG A 446 -21.95 -4.46 -13.40
CA ARG A 446 -21.06 -5.63 -13.24
C ARG A 446 -19.96 -5.31 -12.26
N LEU A 447 -19.46 -6.31 -11.55
CA LEU A 447 -18.22 -6.16 -10.80
C LEU A 447 -17.05 -6.08 -11.80
N ILE A 448 -16.19 -5.08 -11.62
CA ILE A 448 -14.91 -4.94 -12.35
C ILE A 448 -13.82 -4.87 -11.29
N LEU A 449 -12.79 -5.73 -11.38
CA LEU A 449 -11.63 -5.64 -10.50
C LEU A 449 -10.98 -4.25 -10.63
N GLY A 450 -10.91 -3.52 -9.51
CA GLY A 450 -10.50 -2.13 -9.51
C GLY A 450 -10.12 -1.58 -8.15
N GLY A 451 -9.88 -0.26 -8.14
CA GLY A 451 -9.53 0.49 -6.95
C GLY A 451 -8.03 0.42 -6.64
N SER A 452 -7.67 0.87 -5.45
CA SER A 452 -6.27 0.98 -5.03
C SER A 452 -5.68 -0.40 -4.75
N TRP A 453 -4.65 -0.81 -5.50
CA TRP A 453 -3.83 -1.99 -5.20
C TRP A 453 -2.95 -1.69 -4.00
N SER A 454 -2.05 -0.72 -4.10
CA SER A 454 -1.26 -0.24 -2.96
C SER A 454 -1.38 1.26 -2.78
N THR A 455 -1.21 1.73 -1.54
CA THR A 455 -1.26 3.15 -1.22
C THR A 455 -0.23 3.51 -0.17
N TYR A 456 0.69 4.40 -0.55
CA TYR A 456 1.87 4.71 0.25
C TYR A 456 2.08 6.21 0.47
N TYR A 457 2.62 6.54 1.64
CA TYR A 457 3.08 7.89 1.94
C TYR A 457 4.52 8.06 1.44
N HIS A 458 4.74 9.09 0.61
CA HIS A 458 6.07 9.49 0.19
C HIS A 458 6.24 11.00 0.24
N ASN A 459 7.12 11.46 1.13
CA ASN A 459 7.61 12.84 1.21
C ASN A 459 6.52 13.94 1.18
N GLY A 460 5.44 13.74 1.94
CA GLY A 460 4.37 14.74 2.12
C GLY A 460 3.11 14.52 1.28
N TYR A 461 3.09 13.48 0.45
CA TYR A 461 1.95 13.10 -0.38
C TYR A 461 1.65 11.62 -0.23
N ILE A 462 0.43 11.25 -0.57
CA ILE A 462 -0.01 9.86 -0.66
C ILE A 462 -0.13 9.51 -2.14
N TYR A 463 0.43 8.39 -2.54
CA TYR A 463 0.35 7.87 -3.89
C TYR A 463 -0.39 6.53 -3.87
N SER A 464 -1.31 6.34 -4.79
CA SER A 464 -2.05 5.08 -4.94
C SER A 464 -1.90 4.54 -6.36
N SER A 465 -1.64 3.24 -6.45
CA SER A 465 -1.61 2.48 -7.70
C SER A 465 -3.00 1.91 -7.88
N ASP A 466 -3.85 2.62 -8.62
CA ASP A 466 -5.18 2.12 -8.95
C ASP A 466 -5.07 1.13 -10.11
N ILE A 467 -5.67 -0.04 -9.91
CA ILE A 467 -5.69 -1.18 -10.83
C ILE A 467 -6.15 -0.77 -12.22
N GLN A 468 -7.14 0.12 -12.30
CA GLN A 468 -7.76 0.55 -13.55
C GLN A 468 -7.52 2.02 -13.88
N LYS A 469 -7.52 2.89 -12.87
CA LYS A 469 -7.44 4.34 -13.01
C LYS A 469 -6.01 4.89 -12.96
N GLY A 470 -5.01 4.03 -12.82
CA GLY A 470 -3.59 4.42 -12.89
C GLY A 470 -3.09 5.07 -11.60
N LEU A 471 -2.20 6.06 -11.71
CA LEU A 471 -1.56 6.67 -10.54
C LEU A 471 -2.41 7.81 -9.98
N ASP A 472 -2.92 7.64 -8.77
CA ASP A 472 -3.56 8.70 -8.00
C ASP A 472 -2.56 9.36 -7.05
N VAL A 473 -2.61 10.69 -6.96
CA VAL A 473 -1.83 11.47 -5.99
C VAL A 473 -2.79 12.25 -5.10
N LEU A 474 -2.64 12.08 -3.80
CA LEU A 474 -3.47 12.69 -2.77
C LEU A 474 -2.64 13.53 -1.81
N LYS A 475 -3.29 14.56 -1.28
CA LYS A 475 -2.76 15.42 -0.23
C LYS A 475 -3.61 15.25 1.03
N LEU A 476 -2.96 14.80 2.09
CA LEU A 476 -3.51 14.80 3.44
C LEU A 476 -3.17 16.12 4.14
N THR A 477 -4.17 16.78 4.71
CA THR A 477 -4.01 17.99 5.54
C THR A 477 -4.61 17.70 6.90
N ASP A 478 -3.79 17.15 7.80
CA ASP A 478 -4.23 16.73 9.12
C ASP A 478 -3.15 17.02 10.17
N PRO A 479 -3.46 17.77 11.25
CA PRO A 479 -2.48 18.11 12.28
C PRO A 479 -1.79 16.90 12.92
N ARG A 480 -2.41 15.73 12.92
CA ARG A 480 -1.82 14.49 13.46
C ARG A 480 -0.69 13.95 12.58
N THR A 481 -0.66 14.32 11.31
CA THR A 481 0.24 13.75 10.28
C THR A 481 1.08 14.80 9.56
N ASP A 482 0.73 16.09 9.66
CA ASP A 482 1.45 17.17 8.96
C ASP A 482 2.94 17.18 9.30
N ASN A 483 3.27 16.84 10.55
CA ASN A 483 4.64 16.75 11.05
C ASN A 483 5.48 15.65 10.37
N ALA A 484 4.86 14.70 9.67
CA ALA A 484 5.53 13.66 8.90
C ALA A 484 6.44 14.24 7.79
N ARG A 485 6.15 15.46 7.30
CA ARG A 485 6.99 16.16 6.30
C ARG A 485 8.40 16.49 6.81
N ALA A 486 8.61 16.41 8.13
CA ALA A 486 9.94 16.55 8.72
C ALA A 486 10.83 15.31 8.47
N VAL A 487 10.24 14.18 8.11
CA VAL A 487 10.94 12.97 7.67
C VAL A 487 10.81 12.83 6.16
N ALA A 488 11.91 12.48 5.50
CA ALA A 488 11.90 12.25 4.06
C ALA A 488 12.73 11.00 3.73
N PHE A 489 12.27 10.24 2.73
CA PHE A 489 12.93 9.05 2.22
C PHE A 489 13.55 9.37 0.85
N GLY A 490 14.84 9.06 0.70
CA GLY A 490 15.52 9.12 -0.59
C GLY A 490 15.18 7.93 -1.49
N GLU A 491 14.82 6.79 -0.88
CA GLU A 491 14.38 5.57 -1.52
C GLU A 491 13.42 4.86 -0.55
N LEU A 492 12.33 4.29 -1.07
CA LEU A 492 11.30 3.63 -0.27
C LEU A 492 10.75 2.43 -1.03
N ASN A 493 10.99 1.24 -0.47
CA ASN A 493 10.22 0.02 -0.76
C ASN A 493 9.52 -0.34 0.53
N VAL A 494 8.19 -0.43 0.53
CA VAL A 494 7.44 -0.51 1.78
C VAL A 494 7.61 -1.86 2.48
N GLN A 495 7.74 -2.94 1.71
CA GLN A 495 8.04 -4.29 2.19
C GLN A 495 9.46 -4.38 2.75
N SER A 496 10.39 -3.53 2.30
CA SER A 496 11.72 -3.36 2.89
C SER A 496 11.71 -2.20 3.87
N GLN A 497 10.85 -2.32 4.89
CA GLN A 497 10.39 -1.19 5.70
C GLN A 497 11.56 -0.39 6.29
N PRO A 498 11.75 0.88 5.88
CA PRO A 498 12.78 1.71 6.48
C PRO A 498 12.35 2.14 7.87
N SER A 499 13.31 2.26 8.77
CA SER A 499 13.10 3.01 10.00
C SER A 499 13.23 4.50 9.76
N TYR A 500 12.61 5.26 10.65
CA TYR A 500 12.82 6.70 10.76
C TYR A 500 13.04 7.10 12.21
N PRO A 501 13.73 8.21 12.49
CA PRO A 501 14.04 8.60 13.85
C PRO A 501 12.76 8.77 14.68
N ALA A 502 12.64 7.98 15.75
CA ALA A 502 11.51 8.04 16.65
C ALA A 502 11.70 9.15 17.70
N CYS A 503 10.67 9.95 17.91
CA CYS A 503 10.65 10.98 18.94
C CYS A 503 10.65 10.34 20.32
N THR A 504 11.66 10.63 21.14
CA THR A 504 11.65 10.25 22.57
C THR A 504 10.85 11.24 23.41
N GLU A 505 10.76 12.49 22.94
CA GLU A 505 9.96 13.56 23.54
C GLU A 505 9.33 14.36 22.41
N VAL A 506 8.02 14.60 22.48
CA VAL A 506 7.31 15.50 21.57
C VAL A 506 6.87 16.73 22.37
N ILE A 507 7.34 17.89 21.95
CA ILE A 507 7.02 19.19 22.54
C ILE A 507 6.09 19.91 21.57
N THR A 508 4.87 20.21 22.03
CA THR A 508 3.86 20.95 21.26
C THR A 508 3.63 22.37 21.77
N ASP A 509 4.01 22.62 23.02
CA ASP A 509 3.71 23.87 23.71
C ASP A 509 4.88 24.86 23.74
N ARG A 510 4.61 26.04 24.30
CA ARG A 510 5.65 27.03 24.57
C ARG A 510 6.58 26.57 25.70
N ARG A 511 7.88 26.53 25.41
CA ARG A 511 8.94 26.40 26.42
C ARG A 511 9.64 27.74 26.63
N ASN A 512 9.66 28.23 27.86
CA ASN A 512 10.46 29.41 28.23
C ASN A 512 11.87 28.99 28.66
N GLY A 513 12.89 29.64 28.10
CA GLY A 513 14.30 29.26 28.29
C GLY A 513 14.80 28.30 27.21
N GLY A 514 16.11 28.01 27.26
CA GLY A 514 16.75 27.12 26.30
C GLY A 514 16.32 25.65 26.45
N LEU A 515 16.44 24.90 25.36
CA LEU A 515 16.26 23.44 25.31
C LEU A 515 17.64 22.80 25.17
N THR A 516 17.94 21.81 26.01
CA THR A 516 19.15 20.98 25.88
C THR A 516 18.73 19.53 25.75
N VAL A 517 19.04 18.90 24.63
CA VAL A 517 18.78 17.49 24.34
C VAL A 517 20.07 16.72 24.58
N THR A 518 20.12 15.90 25.61
CA THR A 518 21.33 15.15 26.00
C THR A 518 21.37 13.74 25.41
N SER A 519 20.22 13.18 25.04
CA SER A 519 20.04 11.84 24.48
C SER A 519 18.67 11.74 23.82
N GLY A 520 18.46 10.73 22.96
CA GLY A 520 17.19 10.56 22.26
C GLY A 520 16.96 11.63 21.20
N VAL A 521 15.73 11.75 20.72
CA VAL A 521 15.32 12.72 19.71
C VAL A 521 14.20 13.59 20.27
N ALA A 522 14.47 14.89 20.40
CA ALA A 522 13.44 15.86 20.75
C ALA A 522 12.72 16.32 19.48
N CYS A 523 11.40 16.19 19.47
CA CYS A 523 10.56 16.60 18.37
C CYS A 523 9.76 17.85 18.76
N LEU A 524 9.93 18.94 18.02
CA LEU A 524 9.15 20.17 18.17
C LEU A 524 8.05 20.15 17.12
N ASP A 525 6.80 20.07 17.53
CA ASP A 525 5.64 20.05 16.63
C ASP A 525 4.75 21.27 16.91
N GLY A 526 4.86 22.32 16.09
CA GLY A 526 4.17 23.58 16.34
C GLY A 526 4.68 24.37 17.57
N ALA A 527 5.71 23.87 18.26
CA ALA A 527 6.16 24.43 19.53
C ALA A 527 6.91 25.76 19.39
N THR A 528 6.92 26.53 20.48
CA THR A 528 7.75 27.75 20.60
C THR A 528 8.79 27.57 21.69
N VAL A 529 10.08 27.67 21.35
CA VAL A 529 11.19 27.67 22.32
C VAL A 529 11.74 29.08 22.47
N ASN A 530 11.56 29.70 23.64
CA ASN A 530 12.07 31.03 23.98
C ASN A 530 13.51 30.96 24.52
N GLY A 531 14.43 30.48 23.69
CA GLY A 531 15.84 30.34 23.99
C GLY A 531 16.58 29.53 22.93
N GLY A 532 17.90 29.37 23.11
CA GLY A 532 18.70 28.52 22.23
C GLY A 532 18.42 27.03 22.44
N VAL A 533 18.60 26.23 21.39
CA VAL A 533 18.53 24.77 21.42
C VAL A 533 19.95 24.20 21.32
N LYS A 534 20.31 23.32 22.24
CA LYS A 534 21.58 22.57 22.22
C LYS A 534 21.28 21.08 22.11
N VAL A 535 21.87 20.40 21.14
CA VAL A 535 21.73 18.96 20.94
C VAL A 535 23.11 18.35 21.13
N ALA A 536 23.22 17.39 22.05
CA ALA A 536 24.46 16.68 22.30
C ALA A 536 24.79 15.71 21.15
N PRO A 537 26.07 15.34 20.95
CA PRO A 537 26.44 14.31 19.99
C PRO A 537 25.67 13.01 20.21
N GLY A 538 25.16 12.41 19.13
CA GLY A 538 24.31 11.21 19.15
C GLY A 538 22.83 11.46 19.49
N ALA A 539 22.48 12.60 20.10
CA ALA A 539 21.08 13.01 20.25
C ALA A 539 20.53 13.63 18.96
N GLY A 540 19.21 13.82 18.86
CA GLY A 540 18.56 14.35 17.67
C GLY A 540 17.57 15.48 17.95
N LEU A 541 17.32 16.27 16.91
CA LEU A 541 16.28 17.29 16.89
C LEU A 541 15.48 17.19 15.60
N ILE A 542 14.16 17.06 15.72
CA ILE A 542 13.24 17.23 14.60
C ILE A 542 12.31 18.38 14.93
N ALA A 543 12.20 19.37 14.05
CA ALA A 543 11.37 20.55 14.26
C ALA A 543 10.47 20.75 13.05
N PHE A 544 9.17 20.76 13.30
CA PHE A 544 8.14 20.98 12.31
C PHE A 544 7.24 22.14 12.75
N ASN A 545 7.04 23.12 11.86
CA ASN A 545 6.22 24.31 12.14
C ASN A 545 6.56 25.01 13.48
N ALA A 546 7.83 24.94 13.89
CA ALA A 546 8.29 25.38 15.21
C ALA A 546 8.89 26.79 15.16
N SER A 547 8.86 27.49 16.30
CA SER A 547 9.50 28.80 16.47
C SER A 547 10.58 28.74 17.54
N ILE A 548 11.85 28.80 17.13
CA ILE A 548 13.00 28.81 18.03
C ILE A 548 13.53 30.24 18.14
N ASN A 549 13.29 30.89 19.27
CA ASN A 549 13.75 32.25 19.57
C ASN A 549 15.18 32.25 20.14
N GLY A 550 16.10 31.63 19.39
CA GLY A 550 17.52 31.50 19.71
C GLY A 550 18.24 30.72 18.60
N GLY A 551 19.53 30.44 18.78
CA GLY A 551 20.30 29.58 17.87
C GLY A 551 20.12 28.10 18.16
N VAL A 552 20.38 27.25 17.15
CA VAL A 552 20.46 25.79 17.28
C VAL A 552 21.93 25.37 17.15
N LYS A 553 22.45 24.65 18.15
CA LYS A 553 23.79 24.05 18.12
C LYS A 553 23.67 22.54 18.31
N ALA A 554 24.03 21.77 17.31
CA ALA A 554 23.77 20.34 17.21
C ALA A 554 24.93 19.57 16.54
N ASP A 555 26.17 19.98 16.83
CA ASP A 555 27.35 19.31 16.28
C ASP A 555 27.45 17.86 16.77
N GLY A 556 27.60 16.93 15.84
CA GLY A 556 27.64 15.48 16.06
C GLY A 556 26.30 14.84 16.39
N ALA A 557 25.18 15.57 16.26
CA ALA A 557 23.84 15.03 16.45
C ALA A 557 23.57 13.86 15.48
N SER A 558 22.77 12.87 15.88
CA SER A 558 22.40 11.74 15.02
C SER A 558 21.49 12.18 13.86
N VAL A 559 20.60 13.14 14.13
CA VAL A 559 19.71 13.74 13.14
C VAL A 559 19.36 15.18 13.51
N VAL A 560 19.31 16.06 12.52
CA VAL A 560 18.73 17.40 12.63
C VAL A 560 17.81 17.64 11.45
N SER A 561 16.51 17.75 11.68
CA SER A 561 15.55 18.11 10.62
C SER A 561 14.75 19.33 11.05
N ILE A 562 14.84 20.42 10.29
CA ILE A 562 14.10 21.66 10.56
C ILE A 562 13.26 21.98 9.34
N VAL A 563 11.95 21.79 9.45
CA VAL A 563 10.99 21.90 8.35
C VAL A 563 9.87 22.87 8.72
N GLU A 564 9.49 23.73 7.77
CA GLU A 564 8.40 24.72 7.94
C GLU A 564 8.56 25.61 9.19
N SER A 565 9.79 25.80 9.67
CA SER A 565 10.06 26.37 10.99
C SER A 565 10.75 27.73 10.90
N ARG A 566 10.82 28.43 12.03
CA ARG A 566 11.57 29.69 12.18
C ARG A 566 12.62 29.56 13.26
N VAL A 567 13.86 29.94 12.93
CA VAL A 567 14.96 30.06 13.89
C VAL A 567 15.45 31.50 13.92
N ASN A 568 15.30 32.18 15.06
CA ASN A 568 15.78 33.54 15.30
C ASN A 568 17.22 33.51 15.85
N GLY A 569 18.12 32.84 15.13
CA GLY A 569 19.53 32.68 15.45
C GLY A 569 20.25 31.81 14.41
N SER A 570 21.53 31.54 14.62
CA SER A 570 22.30 30.63 13.75
C SER A 570 21.95 29.15 14.01
N VAL A 571 22.07 28.33 12.98
CA VAL A 571 21.97 26.87 13.04
C VAL A 571 23.35 26.28 12.70
N THR A 572 23.91 25.48 13.60
CA THR A 572 25.13 24.70 13.38
C THR A 572 24.85 23.24 13.72
N ALA A 573 25.10 22.32 12.78
CA ALA A 573 24.93 20.88 12.96
C ALA A 573 25.99 20.11 12.18
N LEU A 574 27.27 20.34 12.50
CA LEU A 574 28.37 19.67 11.81
C LEU A 574 28.52 18.21 12.25
N GLY A 575 28.74 17.28 11.33
CA GLY A 575 28.80 15.84 11.56
C GLY A 575 27.45 15.18 11.83
N ALA A 576 26.34 15.83 11.46
CA ALA A 576 24.98 15.32 11.66
C ALA A 576 24.28 15.02 10.32
N LYS A 577 23.34 14.06 10.30
CA LYS A 577 22.38 13.94 9.19
C LYS A 577 21.41 15.12 9.28
N ALA A 578 21.76 16.23 8.63
CA ALA A 578 21.11 17.51 8.82
C ALA A 578 20.34 17.98 7.58
N SER A 579 19.13 18.49 7.77
CA SER A 579 18.35 19.13 6.72
C SER A 579 17.56 20.33 7.24
N VAL A 580 17.50 21.38 6.42
CA VAL A 580 16.66 22.57 6.66
C VAL A 580 15.84 22.80 5.41
N ARG A 581 14.51 22.63 5.50
CA ARG A 581 13.58 22.77 4.37
C ARG A 581 12.46 23.74 4.71
N ASP A 582 12.06 24.57 3.76
CA ASP A 582 10.92 25.49 3.88
C ASP A 582 10.91 26.35 5.17
N SER A 583 12.10 26.67 5.68
CA SER A 583 12.30 27.28 7.00
C SER A 583 13.00 28.63 6.90
N LYS A 584 12.67 29.54 7.82
CA LYS A 584 13.29 30.87 7.90
C LYS A 584 14.33 30.92 9.02
N ILE A 585 15.59 31.14 8.66
CA ILE A 585 16.71 31.26 9.60
C ILE A 585 17.23 32.71 9.59
N ASN A 586 17.20 33.41 10.73
CA ASN A 586 17.67 34.79 10.88
C ASN A 586 19.15 34.87 11.34
N GLY A 587 19.97 33.90 10.93
CA GLY A 587 21.39 33.76 11.26
C GLY A 587 22.13 32.91 10.22
N SER A 588 23.34 32.49 10.53
CA SER A 588 24.12 31.60 9.63
C SER A 588 23.62 30.15 9.72
N VAL A 589 23.66 29.42 8.60
CA VAL A 589 23.44 27.97 8.56
C VAL A 589 24.76 27.28 8.24
N GLN A 590 25.18 26.36 9.11
CA GLN A 590 26.38 25.53 8.96
C GLN A 590 25.99 24.07 9.17
N ILE A 591 25.80 23.35 8.07
CA ILE A 591 25.49 21.92 8.05
C ILE A 591 26.41 21.25 7.02
N ASP A 592 26.82 20.02 7.28
CA ASP A 592 27.57 19.16 6.37
C ASP A 592 26.92 17.78 6.32
N GLY A 593 27.03 17.10 5.17
CA GLY A 593 26.21 15.93 4.84
C GLY A 593 24.86 16.31 4.26
#